data_AF-A0A9E6EQZ2-F1
#
_entry.id   AF-A0A9E6EQZ2-F1
#
_cell.length_a   1.000
_cell.length_b   1.000
_cell.length_c   1.000
_cell.angle_alpha   90.00
_cell.angle_beta   90.00
_cell.angle_gamma   90.00
#
_symmetry.space_group_name_H-M   'P 1'
#
loop_
_entity.id
_entity.type
_entity.pdbx_description
1 polymer ?
#
loop_
_entity_poly.entity_id
_entity_poly.type
_entity_poly.pdbx_seq_one_letter_code
_entity_poly.pdbx_strand_id
1 'polypeptide(L)'
;MLESDMTEFMALFVDIVALISLGESTRYRDLRRAAEQLVRLDIPAIAPVLNWGGNKRIVTIDKLLANPPGLLKEINTGNLEEFIRNLPPASGLIRKLNETIGGLNERVNKLLSAFEKKKEKKYAAKKKK
;
A
#
# COMPACT_ATOMS: atom_id res chain seq x y z
N MET A 1 -18.91 10.88 10.12
CA MET A 1 -20.08 10.28 9.50
C MET A 1 -19.76 8.83 9.39
N LEU A 2 -20.45 8.01 10.18
CA LEU A 2 -20.71 6.65 9.76
C LEU A 2 -21.28 6.79 8.34
N GLU A 3 -20.86 5.95 7.41
CA GLU A 3 -21.22 6.11 6.00
C GLU A 3 -22.74 6.09 5.74
N SER A 4 -23.54 5.72 6.74
CA SER A 4 -24.98 5.59 6.63
C SER A 4 -25.70 6.37 7.75
N ASP A 5 -26.44 7.39 7.35
CA ASP A 5 -27.37 8.15 8.21
C ASP A 5 -28.38 7.23 8.91
N MET A 6 -28.74 6.12 8.26
CA MET A 6 -29.65 5.12 8.83
C MET A 6 -29.05 4.41 10.05
N THR A 7 -27.74 4.15 10.05
CA THR A 7 -27.07 3.52 11.20
C THR A 7 -27.03 4.48 12.39
N GLU A 8 -26.74 5.76 12.14
CA GLU A 8 -26.78 6.80 13.18
C GLU A 8 -28.20 7.00 13.73
N PHE A 9 -29.22 7.00 12.86
CA PHE A 9 -30.62 7.10 13.28
C PHE A 9 -31.06 5.92 14.14
N MET A 10 -30.77 4.69 13.73
CA MET A 10 -31.14 3.50 14.51
C MET A 10 -30.41 3.45 15.87
N ALA A 11 -29.19 3.96 15.91
CA ALA A 11 -28.38 3.99 17.12
C ALA A 11 -29.00 4.86 18.24
N LEU A 12 -29.86 5.83 17.91
CA LEU A 12 -30.59 6.65 18.89
C LEU A 12 -31.70 5.90 19.63
N PHE A 13 -32.16 4.76 19.11
CA PHE A 13 -33.31 4.02 19.65
C PHE A 13 -32.91 2.70 20.31
N VAL A 14 -31.61 2.43 20.48
CA VAL A 14 -31.10 1.18 21.05
C VAL A 14 -30.26 1.44 22.30
N ASP A 15 -30.34 0.53 23.26
CA ASP A 15 -29.55 0.63 24.49
C ASP A 15 -28.09 0.19 24.30
N ILE A 16 -27.84 -0.69 23.33
CA ILE A 16 -26.53 -1.30 23.09
C ILE A 16 -26.21 -1.27 21.60
N VAL A 17 -25.02 -0.76 21.25
CA VAL A 17 -24.47 -0.85 19.89
C VAL A 17 -23.21 -1.73 19.88
N ALA A 18 -23.16 -2.67 18.93
CA ALA A 18 -21.95 -3.45 18.67
C ALA A 18 -21.06 -2.71 17.65
N LEU A 19 -19.84 -2.37 18.06
CA LEU A 19 -18.83 -1.73 17.20
C LEU A 19 -17.85 -2.80 16.69
N ILE A 20 -18.08 -3.27 15.46
CA ILE A 20 -17.30 -4.37 14.87
C ILE A 20 -16.12 -3.82 14.05
N SER A 21 -14.92 -4.28 14.37
CA SER A 21 -13.69 -4.02 13.62
C SER A 21 -13.17 -5.30 12.96
N LEU A 22 -12.67 -5.21 11.73
CA LEU A 22 -11.99 -6.30 11.03
C LEU A 22 -10.49 -6.17 11.30
N GLY A 23 -9.88 -7.20 11.89
CA GLY A 23 -8.50 -7.13 12.41
C GLY A 23 -7.47 -6.66 11.38
N GLU A 24 -7.54 -7.14 10.15
CA GLU A 24 -6.59 -6.78 9.09
C GLU A 24 -7.06 -5.63 8.18
N SER A 25 -8.32 -5.20 8.27
CA SER A 25 -8.93 -4.28 7.30
C SER A 25 -9.43 -2.96 7.88
N THR A 26 -9.66 -2.89 9.19
CA THR A 26 -10.13 -1.68 9.86
C THR A 26 -8.95 -0.86 10.34
N ARG A 27 -8.84 0.39 9.87
CA ARG A 27 -7.83 1.32 10.37
C ARG A 27 -8.27 1.87 11.73
N TYR A 28 -7.29 2.03 12.63
CA TYR A 28 -7.54 2.60 13.96
C TYR A 28 -8.26 3.95 13.91
N ARG A 29 -7.87 4.85 12.99
CA ARG A 29 -8.48 6.17 12.85
C ARG A 29 -9.98 6.09 12.55
N ASP A 30 -10.38 5.14 11.71
CA ASP A 30 -11.76 4.99 11.29
C ASP A 30 -12.60 4.36 12.42
N LEU A 31 -12.04 3.38 13.12
CA LEU A 31 -12.65 2.80 14.33
C LEU A 31 -12.84 3.84 15.44
N ARG A 32 -11.81 4.63 15.72
CA ARG A 32 -11.85 5.72 16.70
C ARG A 32 -12.93 6.73 16.34
N ARG A 33 -12.99 7.15 15.07
CA ARG A 33 -14.00 8.12 14.61
C ARG A 33 -15.41 7.58 14.78
N ALA A 34 -15.65 6.31 14.47
CA ALA A 34 -16.94 5.66 14.68
C ALA A 34 -17.31 5.63 16.18
N ALA A 35 -16.37 5.23 17.06
CA ALA A 35 -16.58 5.24 18.50
C ALA A 35 -16.91 6.64 19.05
N GLU A 36 -16.15 7.66 18.64
CA GLU A 36 -16.40 9.06 19.03
C GLU A 36 -17.80 9.53 18.60
N GLN A 37 -18.32 9.06 17.47
CA GLN A 37 -19.68 9.39 17.05
C GLN A 37 -20.74 8.70 17.91
N LEU A 38 -20.58 7.41 18.22
CA LEU A 38 -21.49 6.69 19.11
C LEU A 38 -21.52 7.32 20.51
N VAL A 39 -20.38 7.78 21.01
CA VAL A 39 -20.30 8.53 22.29
C VAL A 39 -21.05 9.86 22.20
N ARG A 40 -20.95 10.59 21.08
CA ARG A 40 -21.69 11.86 20.88
C ARG A 40 -23.20 11.69 20.75
N LEU A 41 -23.66 10.49 20.39
CA LEU A 41 -25.07 10.14 20.34
C LEU A 41 -25.60 9.70 21.72
N ASP A 42 -24.78 9.79 22.77
CA ASP A 42 -25.11 9.39 24.15
C ASP A 42 -25.66 7.96 24.25
N ILE A 43 -25.11 7.04 23.46
CA ILE A 43 -25.54 5.65 23.46
C ILE A 43 -25.17 5.00 24.81
N PRO A 44 -26.12 4.36 25.51
CA PRO A 44 -25.90 3.85 26.87
C PRO A 44 -24.76 2.82 26.97
N ALA A 45 -24.62 1.95 25.97
CA ALA A 45 -23.55 0.95 25.94
C ALA A 45 -22.99 0.72 24.52
N ILE A 46 -21.65 0.62 24.44
CA ILE A 46 -20.93 0.30 23.21
C ILE A 46 -20.11 -0.96 23.45
N ALA A 47 -20.38 -2.02 22.69
CA ALA A 47 -19.66 -3.29 22.75
C ALA A 47 -18.64 -3.38 21.59
N PRO A 48 -17.33 -3.18 21.83
CA PRO A 48 -16.33 -3.35 20.80
C PRO A 48 -16.11 -4.84 20.50
N VAL A 49 -16.17 -5.20 19.21
CA VAL A 49 -15.98 -6.57 18.74
C VAL A 49 -14.85 -6.58 17.70
N LEU A 50 -13.85 -7.42 17.93
CA LEU A 50 -12.75 -7.64 16.99
C LEU A 50 -13.00 -8.93 16.20
N ASN A 51 -13.23 -8.78 14.90
CA ASN A 51 -13.43 -9.87 13.98
C ASN A 51 -12.11 -10.20 13.25
N TRP A 52 -11.47 -11.30 13.65
CA TRP A 52 -10.23 -11.81 13.03
C TRP A 52 -10.44 -12.71 11.80
N GLY A 53 -11.67 -13.22 11.58
CA GLY A 53 -11.97 -14.21 10.54
C GLY A 53 -12.89 -13.71 9.41
N GLY A 54 -13.24 -12.42 9.42
CA GLY A 54 -14.12 -11.83 8.41
C GLY A 54 -13.51 -11.80 7.01
N ASN A 55 -14.35 -11.86 5.98
CA ASN A 55 -13.93 -11.75 4.59
C ASN A 55 -13.11 -10.47 4.39
N LYS A 56 -11.88 -10.62 3.92
CA LYS A 56 -10.96 -9.49 3.71
C LYS A 56 -11.57 -8.53 2.69
N ARG A 57 -11.52 -7.22 2.96
CA ARG A 57 -11.80 -6.22 1.92
C ARG A 57 -10.65 -6.25 0.92
N ILE A 58 -10.74 -7.13 -0.07
CA ILE A 58 -9.87 -7.09 -1.24
C ILE A 58 -10.31 -5.84 -2.02
N VAL A 59 -9.42 -4.86 -2.09
CA VAL A 59 -9.64 -3.71 -2.96
C VAL A 59 -9.35 -4.18 -4.37
N THR A 60 -10.40 -4.59 -5.09
CA THR A 60 -10.30 -4.94 -6.51
C THR A 60 -9.84 -3.71 -7.29
N ILE A 61 -9.10 -3.91 -8.38
CA ILE A 61 -8.63 -2.83 -9.27
C ILE A 61 -9.82 -1.94 -9.70
N ASP A 62 -10.98 -2.52 -9.96
CA ASP A 62 -12.20 -1.80 -10.31
C ASP A 62 -12.63 -0.79 -9.22
N LYS A 63 -12.47 -1.14 -7.93
CA LYS A 63 -12.78 -0.24 -6.80
C LYS A 63 -11.72 0.84 -6.61
N LEU A 64 -10.45 0.55 -6.94
CA LEU A 64 -9.37 1.53 -6.98
C LEU A 64 -9.58 2.58 -8.08
N LEU A 65 -10.12 2.16 -9.23
CA LEU A 65 -10.46 3.05 -10.34
C LEU A 65 -11.72 3.87 -10.05
N ALA A 66 -12.70 3.31 -9.33
CA ALA A 66 -13.93 4.02 -8.95
C ALA A 66 -13.70 5.11 -7.89
N ASN A 67 -12.70 4.95 -7.02
CA ASN A 67 -12.33 5.96 -6.02
C ASN A 67 -10.81 6.11 -5.95
N PRO A 68 -10.20 6.82 -6.92
CA PRO A 68 -8.76 6.96 -7.01
C PRO A 68 -8.23 7.70 -5.78
N PRO A 69 -7.31 7.11 -4.99
CA PRO A 69 -6.60 7.85 -3.94
C PRO A 69 -5.87 9.05 -4.55
N GLY A 70 -5.60 10.10 -3.77
CA GLY A 70 -5.01 11.36 -4.26
C GLY A 70 -3.75 11.18 -5.12
N LEU A 71 -2.96 10.13 -4.87
CA LEU A 71 -1.83 9.71 -5.69
C LEU A 71 -2.20 9.40 -7.15
N LEU A 72 -3.36 8.79 -7.41
CA LEU A 72 -3.86 8.51 -8.77
C LEU A 72 -4.50 9.74 -9.44
N LYS A 73 -4.84 10.80 -8.68
CA LYS A 73 -5.28 12.09 -9.26
C LYS A 73 -4.09 12.89 -9.80
N GLU A 74 -2.91 12.71 -9.23
CA GLU A 74 -1.67 13.34 -9.71
C GLU A 74 -1.05 12.58 -10.89
N ILE A 75 -1.35 11.29 -11.03
CA ILE A 75 -0.92 10.52 -12.18
C ILE A 75 -1.88 10.80 -13.33
N ASN A 76 -1.36 11.34 -14.43
CA ASN A 76 -2.12 11.64 -15.64
C ASN A 76 -2.83 10.37 -16.14
N THR A 77 -4.13 10.25 -15.87
CA THR A 77 -4.94 9.04 -16.10
C THR A 77 -4.99 8.65 -17.58
N GLY A 78 -4.86 9.62 -18.51
CA GLY A 78 -4.76 9.34 -19.94
C GLY A 78 -3.54 8.51 -20.31
N ASN A 79 -2.38 8.82 -19.73
CA ASN A 79 -1.15 8.05 -19.96
C ASN A 79 -1.23 6.65 -19.34
N LEU A 80 -1.96 6.51 -18.23
CA LEU A 80 -2.11 5.23 -17.54
C LEU A 80 -3.07 4.30 -18.27
N GLU A 81 -4.15 4.84 -18.84
CA GLU A 81 -5.08 4.08 -19.66
C GLU A 81 -4.43 3.63 -20.97
N GLU A 82 -3.66 4.51 -21.61
CA GLU A 82 -2.88 4.18 -22.81
C GLU A 82 -1.78 3.16 -22.50
N PHE A 83 -1.14 3.26 -21.33
CA PHE A 83 -0.19 2.27 -20.84
C PHE A 83 -0.84 0.91 -20.59
N ILE A 84 -2.04 0.87 -19.97
CA ILE A 84 -2.78 -0.38 -19.72
C ILE A 84 -3.25 -1.01 -21.04
N ARG A 85 -3.77 -0.21 -21.98
CA ARG A 85 -4.19 -0.69 -23.30
C ARG A 85 -3.03 -1.22 -24.14
N ASN A 86 -1.83 -0.63 -23.96
CA ASN A 86 -0.61 -1.03 -24.65
C ASN A 86 0.33 -1.90 -23.79
N LEU A 87 -0.14 -2.46 -22.67
CA LEU A 87 0.68 -3.32 -21.83
C LEU A 87 1.16 -4.51 -22.70
N PRO A 88 2.47 -4.64 -22.95
CA PRO A 88 2.96 -5.81 -23.63
C PRO A 88 2.65 -7.04 -22.76
N PRO A 89 2.53 -8.24 -23.37
CA PRO A 89 2.32 -9.48 -22.63
C PRO A 89 3.29 -9.57 -21.45
N ALA A 90 2.83 -10.08 -20.30
CA ALA A 90 3.63 -10.13 -19.07
C ALA A 90 5.02 -10.75 -19.28
N SER A 91 5.15 -11.70 -20.21
CA SER A 91 6.42 -12.30 -20.64
C SER A 91 7.42 -11.29 -21.21
N GLY A 92 6.96 -10.28 -21.95
CA GLY A 92 7.80 -9.21 -22.50
C GLY A 92 8.29 -8.22 -21.45
N LEU A 93 7.48 -7.93 -20.43
CA LEU A 93 7.88 -7.11 -19.27
C LEU A 93 8.94 -7.82 -18.45
N ILE A 94 8.75 -9.11 -18.17
CA ILE A 94 9.72 -9.94 -17.46
C ILE A 94 11.05 -10.00 -18.22
N ARG A 95 11.01 -10.10 -19.56
CA ARG A 95 12.24 -10.10 -20.38
C ARG A 95 13.00 -8.77 -20.28
N LYS A 96 12.33 -7.63 -20.42
CA LYS A 96 12.95 -6.30 -20.26
C LYS A 96 13.52 -6.10 -18.86
N LEU A 97 12.83 -6.57 -17.83
CA LEU A 97 13.29 -6.49 -16.45
C LEU A 97 14.59 -7.29 -16.27
N ASN A 98 14.64 -8.52 -16.80
CA ASN A 98 15.83 -9.37 -16.75
C ASN A 98 17.01 -8.77 -17.53
N GLU A 99 16.77 -8.19 -18.71
CA GLU A 99 17.79 -7.48 -19.50
C GLU A 99 18.35 -6.27 -18.72
N THR A 100 17.48 -5.51 -18.05
CA THR A 100 17.89 -4.33 -17.26
C THR A 100 18.69 -4.74 -16.02
N ILE A 101 18.26 -5.80 -15.32
CA ILE A 101 18.97 -6.36 -14.16
C ILE A 101 20.33 -6.93 -14.59
N GLY A 102 20.40 -7.59 -15.74
CA GLY A 102 21.64 -8.09 -16.33
C GLY A 102 22.65 -6.97 -16.58
N GLY A 103 22.23 -5.90 -17.25
CA GLY A 103 23.09 -4.73 -17.52
C GLY A 103 23.52 -3.99 -16.24
N LEU A 104 22.68 -3.99 -15.19
CA LEU A 104 23.05 -3.43 -13.90
C LEU A 104 24.13 -4.27 -13.21
N ASN A 105 23.99 -5.59 -13.22
CA ASN A 105 24.98 -6.53 -12.67
C ASN A 105 26.34 -6.40 -13.36
N GLU A 106 26.37 -6.24 -14.68
CA GLU A 106 27.62 -6.01 -15.42
C GLU A 106 28.31 -4.71 -14.99
N ARG A 107 27.55 -3.63 -14.79
CA ARG A 107 28.09 -2.35 -14.30
C ARG A 107 28.64 -2.46 -12.89
N VAL A 108 27.94 -3.16 -12.01
CA VAL A 108 28.38 -3.41 -10.63
C VAL A 108 29.69 -4.22 -10.62
N ASN A 109 29.78 -5.30 -11.39
CA ASN A 109 30.99 -6.12 -11.49
C ASN A 109 32.19 -5.35 -12.07
N LYS A 110 31.94 -4.47 -13.05
CA LYS A 110 32.98 -3.59 -13.60
C LYS A 110 33.49 -2.57 -12.59
N LEU A 111 32.61 -2.05 -11.73
CA LEU A 111 33.01 -1.16 -10.64
C LEU A 111 33.80 -1.91 -9.55
N LEU A 112 33.33 -3.08 -9.12
CA LEU A 112 34.01 -3.90 -8.11
C LEU A 112 35.44 -4.28 -8.53
N SER A 113 35.60 -4.77 -9.77
CA SER A 113 36.92 -5.09 -10.33
C SER A 113 37.85 -3.86 -10.47
N ALA A 114 37.30 -2.68 -10.74
CA ALA A 114 38.07 -1.44 -10.74
C ALA A 114 38.52 -1.01 -9.32
N PHE A 115 37.67 -1.24 -8.31
CA PHE A 115 37.99 -1.00 -6.91
C PHE A 115 39.07 -1.94 -6.38
N GLU A 116 39.02 -3.23 -6.75
CA GLU A 116 40.05 -4.22 -6.40
C GLU A 116 41.41 -3.85 -6.97
N LYS A 117 41.48 -3.55 -8.28
CA LYS A 117 42.72 -3.06 -8.93
C LYS A 117 43.27 -1.79 -8.28
N LYS A 118 42.40 -0.89 -7.81
CA LYS A 118 42.81 0.34 -7.11
C LYS A 118 43.32 0.07 -5.70
N LYS A 119 42.77 -0.93 -4.99
CA LYS A 119 43.30 -1.41 -3.71
C LYS A 119 44.66 -2.07 -3.88
N GLU A 120 44.83 -2.97 -4.83
CA GLU A 120 46.10 -3.66 -5.10
C GLU A 120 47.23 -2.67 -5.43
N LYS A 121 46.97 -1.68 -6.29
CA LYS A 121 47.94 -0.61 -6.60
C LYS A 121 48.33 0.21 -5.37
N LYS A 122 47.39 0.51 -4.47
CA LYS A 122 47.67 1.21 -3.20
C LYS A 122 48.51 0.37 -2.24
N TYR A 123 48.24 -0.94 -2.13
CA TYR A 123 49.03 -1.86 -1.30
C TYR A 123 50.46 -2.04 -1.86
N ALA A 124 50.62 -2.17 -3.19
CA ALA A 124 51.93 -2.26 -3.83
C ALA A 124 52.77 -0.98 -3.69
N ALA A 125 52.15 0.20 -3.73
CA ALA A 125 52.82 1.48 -3.51
C ALA A 125 53.26 1.68 -2.04
N LYS A 126 52.51 1.13 -1.08
CA LYS A 126 52.82 1.21 0.36
C LYS A 126 53.96 0.27 0.79
N LYS A 127 54.23 -0.80 0.01
CA LYS A 127 55.34 -1.76 0.24
C LYS A 127 56.70 -1.31 -0.33
N LYS A 128 56.73 -0.21 -1.10
CA LYS A 128 57.97 0.35 -1.71
C LYS A 128 58.51 1.61 -0.99
N LYS A 129 57.93 1.96 0.16
CA LYS A 129 58.45 2.94 1.12
C LYS A 129 58.87 2.19 2.38
#